data_AF-A0A6G3LK57-F1
#
_entry.id   AF-A0A6G3LK57-F1
#
_cell.length_a   1.000
_cell.length_b   1.000
_cell.length_c   1.000
_cell.angle_alpha   90.00
_cell.angle_beta   90.00
_cell.angle_gamma   90.00
#
_symmetry.space_group_name_H-M   'P 1'
#
loop_
_entity.id
_entity.type
_entity.pdbx_description
1 polymer ?
#
loop_
_entity_poly.entity_id
_entity_poly.type
_entity_poly.pdbx_seq_one_letter_code
_entity_poly.pdbx_strand_id
1 'polypeptide(L)'
;MREEIALTLRRAEIFKRDAEIDFSNGDFDICMFHLEQAAQLMIKAKLLEVKGSFEKTHSLRRLLQELAQHWKSDEIKRFIEENKEVLRDLERAYISS
;
A
#
# COMPACT_ATOMS: atom_id res chain seq x y z
N MET A 1 -9.03 -17.23 3.37
CA MET A 1 -7.83 -16.85 2.58
C MET A 1 -8.16 -16.28 1.20
N ARG A 2 -8.71 -17.04 0.23
CA ARG A 2 -9.08 -16.44 -1.08
C ARG A 2 -10.13 -15.33 -0.97
N GLU A 3 -11.17 -15.55 -0.18
CA GLU A 3 -12.21 -14.55 0.09
C GLU A 3 -11.64 -13.31 0.80
N GLU A 4 -10.77 -13.52 1.78
CA GLU A 4 -10.07 -12.44 2.51
C GLU A 4 -9.20 -11.58 1.59
N ILE A 5 -8.43 -12.22 0.69
CA ILE A 5 -7.65 -11.52 -0.34
C ILE A 5 -8.57 -10.71 -1.26
N ALA A 6 -9.68 -11.29 -1.73
CA ALA A 6 -10.63 -10.61 -2.60
C ALA A 6 -11.30 -9.41 -1.90
N LEU A 7 -11.69 -9.56 -0.63
CA LEU A 7 -12.23 -8.46 0.17
C LEU A 7 -11.20 -7.35 0.40
N THR A 8 -9.94 -7.72 0.65
CA THR A 8 -8.84 -6.77 0.84
C THR A 8 -8.59 -5.97 -0.43
N LEU A 9 -8.52 -6.63 -1.59
CA LEU A 9 -8.37 -5.98 -2.89
C LEU A 9 -9.56 -5.08 -3.23
N ARG A 10 -10.79 -5.54 -2.96
CA ARG A 10 -11.99 -4.71 -3.16
C ARG A 10 -11.94 -3.42 -2.34
N ARG A 11 -11.45 -3.49 -1.10
CA ARG A 11 -11.25 -2.29 -0.27
C ARG A 11 -10.16 -1.38 -0.82
N ALA A 12 -9.05 -1.96 -1.29
CA ALA A 12 -7.99 -1.19 -1.93
C ALA A 12 -8.50 -0.39 -3.14
N GLU A 13 -9.34 -1.00 -3.98
CA GLU A 13 -9.95 -0.34 -5.13
C GLU A 13 -10.91 0.79 -4.73
N ILE A 14 -11.63 0.65 -3.62
CA ILE A 14 -12.47 1.73 -3.07
C ILE A 14 -11.59 2.92 -2.68
N PHE A 15 -10.53 2.69 -1.90
CA PHE A 15 -9.60 3.75 -1.51
C PHE A 15 -8.92 4.43 -2.71
N LYS A 16 -8.52 3.65 -3.72
CA LYS A 16 -7.94 4.20 -4.94
C LYS A 16 -8.94 5.11 -5.67
N ARG A 17 -10.18 4.67 -5.82
CA ARG A 17 -11.25 5.48 -6.45
C ARG A 17 -11.50 6.75 -5.65
N ASP A 18 -11.54 6.66 -4.33
CA ASP A 18 -11.79 7.82 -3.47
C ASP A 18 -10.60 8.81 -3.56
N ALA A 19 -9.36 8.33 -3.63
CA ALA A 19 -8.19 9.17 -3.90
C ALA A 19 -8.25 9.89 -5.26
N GLU A 20 -8.76 9.23 -6.31
CA GLU A 20 -8.95 9.84 -7.63
C GLU A 20 -9.99 10.97 -7.58
N ILE A 21 -11.05 10.81 -6.80
CA ILE A 21 -12.08 11.83 -6.58
C ILE A 21 -11.48 13.02 -5.81
N ASP A 22 -10.80 12.76 -4.69
CA ASP A 22 -10.18 13.82 -3.88
C ASP A 22 -9.15 14.61 -4.68
N PHE A 23 -8.35 13.94 -5.51
CA PHE A 23 -7.41 14.59 -6.42
C PHE A 23 -8.14 15.54 -7.38
N SER A 24 -9.27 15.11 -7.94
CA SER A 24 -10.07 15.92 -8.86
C SER A 24 -10.71 17.14 -8.18
N ASN A 25 -10.99 17.04 -6.87
CA ASN A 25 -11.55 18.12 -6.07
C ASN A 25 -10.48 19.09 -5.53
N GLY A 26 -9.20 18.72 -5.61
CA GLY A 26 -8.08 19.49 -5.04
C GLY A 26 -7.83 19.23 -3.56
N ASP A 27 -8.46 18.20 -3.00
CA ASP A 27 -8.34 17.82 -1.59
C ASP A 27 -7.10 16.93 -1.36
N PHE A 28 -5.91 17.51 -1.53
CA PHE A 28 -4.66 16.74 -1.63
C PHE A 28 -4.27 15.99 -0.35
N ASP A 29 -4.58 16.53 0.84
CA ASP A 29 -4.22 15.90 2.10
C ASP A 29 -4.95 14.56 2.31
N ILE A 30 -6.27 14.54 2.08
CA ILE A 30 -7.10 13.33 2.19
C ILE A 30 -6.85 12.38 1.01
N CYS A 31 -6.56 12.91 -0.18
CA CYS A 31 -6.12 12.12 -1.33
C CYS A 31 -4.88 11.28 -0.99
N MET A 32 -3.87 11.88 -0.35
CA MET A 32 -2.65 11.18 0.06
C MET A 32 -2.93 10.08 1.09
N PHE A 33 -3.85 10.31 2.03
CA PHE A 33 -4.29 9.28 2.97
C PHE A 33 -4.94 8.09 2.25
N HIS A 34 -5.87 8.35 1.33
CA HIS A 34 -6.51 7.28 0.56
C HIS A 34 -5.53 6.50 -0.33
N LEU A 35 -4.52 7.17 -0.93
CA LEU A 35 -3.45 6.50 -1.66
C LEU A 35 -2.62 5.56 -0.77
N GLU A 36 -2.25 6.01 0.44
CA GLU A 36 -1.52 5.18 1.40
C GLU A 36 -2.34 3.94 1.79
N GLN A 37 -3.62 4.10 2.10
CA GLN A 37 -4.51 2.99 2.45
C GLN A 37 -4.66 1.98 1.30
N ALA A 38 -4.84 2.48 0.07
CA ALA A 38 -4.92 1.63 -1.11
C ALA A 38 -3.64 0.81 -1.29
N ALA A 39 -2.47 1.46 -1.27
CA ALA A 39 -1.18 0.80 -1.43
C ALA A 39 -0.94 -0.25 -0.33
N GLN A 40 -1.24 0.09 0.93
CA GLN A 40 -1.06 -0.82 2.06
C GLN A 40 -1.91 -2.09 1.91
N LEU A 41 -3.17 -1.95 1.51
CA LEU A 41 -4.07 -3.09 1.30
C LEU A 41 -3.64 -3.96 0.12
N MET A 42 -3.18 -3.36 -0.98
CA MET A 42 -2.65 -4.11 -2.14
C MET A 42 -1.44 -4.96 -1.75
N ILE A 43 -0.49 -4.39 -1.01
CA ILE A 43 0.71 -5.12 -0.56
C ILE A 43 0.33 -6.24 0.42
N LYS A 44 -0.56 -5.96 1.37
CA LYS A 44 -1.07 -6.97 2.33
C LYS A 44 -1.80 -8.11 1.63
N ALA A 45 -2.64 -7.81 0.64
CA ALA A 45 -3.31 -8.82 -0.17
C ALA A 45 -2.29 -9.71 -0.90
N LYS A 46 -1.22 -9.11 -1.44
CA LYS A 46 -0.16 -9.86 -2.11
C LYS A 46 0.63 -10.74 -1.13
N LEU A 47 0.94 -10.23 0.06
CA LEU A 47 1.57 -11.01 1.13
C LEU A 47 0.69 -12.17 1.60
N LEU A 48 -0.62 -11.96 1.76
CA LEU A 48 -1.56 -13.06 2.05
C LEU A 48 -1.54 -14.13 0.95
N GLU A 49 -1.44 -13.72 -0.32
CA GLU A 49 -1.37 -14.66 -1.44
C GLU A 49 -0.08 -15.49 -1.44
N VAL A 50 1.09 -14.86 -1.25
CA VAL A 50 2.40 -15.54 -1.43
C VAL A 50 2.99 -16.12 -0.14
N LYS A 51 2.63 -15.57 1.02
CA LYS A 51 3.14 -15.92 2.35
C LYS A 51 2.05 -16.44 3.30
N GLY A 52 0.78 -16.07 3.08
CA GLY A 52 -0.34 -16.43 3.97
C GLY A 52 -0.47 -15.54 5.22
N SER A 53 0.41 -14.54 5.38
CA SER A 53 0.43 -13.60 6.49
C SER A 53 1.22 -12.34 6.12
N PHE A 54 1.14 -11.29 6.94
CA PHE A 54 1.94 -10.08 6.83
C PHE A 54 2.29 -9.55 8.23
N GLU A 55 3.37 -8.78 8.34
CA GLU A 55 3.73 -8.05 9.54
C GLU A 55 2.63 -7.04 9.91
N LYS A 56 2.23 -6.99 11.19
CA LYS A 56 1.23 -6.04 11.70
C LYS A 56 1.83 -4.63 11.79
N THR A 57 2.04 -4.02 10.63
CA THR A 57 2.56 -2.66 10.48
C THR A 57 1.75 -1.87 9.45
N HIS A 58 1.85 -0.55 9.54
CA HIS A 58 1.33 0.39 8.54
C HIS A 58 2.43 0.97 7.65
N SER A 59 3.71 0.60 7.87
CA SER A 59 4.79 1.06 7.00
C SER A 59 4.76 0.31 5.66
N LEU A 60 4.51 1.05 4.58
CA LEU A 60 4.62 0.57 3.20
C LEU A 60 6.01 -0.01 2.93
N ARG A 61 7.08 0.66 3.38
CA ARG A 61 8.46 0.16 3.17
C ARG A 61 8.69 -1.17 3.87
N ARG A 62 8.21 -1.35 5.10
CA ARG A 62 8.36 -2.63 5.82
C ARG A 62 7.56 -3.75 5.14
N LEU A 63 6.33 -3.47 4.73
CA LEU A 63 5.50 -4.43 3.99
C LEU A 63 6.13 -4.81 2.64
N LEU A 64 6.70 -3.84 1.91
CA LEU A 64 7.40 -4.12 0.64
C LEU A 64 8.69 -4.91 0.87
N GLN A 65 9.46 -4.60 1.93
CA GLN A 65 10.64 -5.38 2.29
C GLN A 65 10.29 -6.82 2.65
N GLU A 66 9.20 -7.02 3.39
CA GLU A 66 8.66 -8.35 3.68
C GLU A 66 8.25 -9.06 2.38
N LEU A 67 7.54 -8.37 1.48
CA LEU A 67 7.12 -8.93 0.20
C LEU A 67 8.32 -9.34 -0.67
N ALA A 68 9.38 -8.54 -0.68
CA ALA A 68 10.62 -8.84 -1.40
C ALA A 68 11.33 -10.11 -0.92
N GLN A 69 11.01 -10.63 0.28
CA GLN A 69 11.53 -11.92 0.75
C GLN A 69 10.82 -13.12 0.11
N HIS A 70 9.62 -12.93 -0.43
CA HIS A 70 8.75 -14.00 -0.91
C HIS A 70 8.35 -13.86 -2.38
N TRP A 71 8.45 -12.67 -2.97
CA TRP A 71 8.03 -12.39 -4.34
C TRP A 71 8.92 -11.33 -4.97
N LYS A 72 9.42 -11.59 -6.19
CA LYS A 72 10.18 -10.64 -7.03
C LYS A 72 11.22 -9.77 -6.28
N SER A 73 12.12 -10.40 -5.53
CA SER A 73 13.03 -9.72 -4.60
C SER A 73 13.74 -8.49 -5.19
N ASP A 74 14.43 -8.65 -6.32
CA ASP A 74 15.25 -7.59 -6.90
C ASP A 74 14.41 -6.44 -7.49
N GLU A 75 13.25 -6.76 -8.07
CA GLU A 75 12.32 -5.76 -8.62
C GLU A 75 11.76 -4.89 -7.50
N ILE A 76 11.32 -5.51 -6.40
CA ILE A 76 10.73 -4.78 -5.27
C ILE A 76 11.78 -3.97 -4.51
N LYS A 77 12.98 -4.53 -4.28
CA LYS A 77 14.08 -3.78 -3.66
C LYS A 77 14.46 -2.55 -4.48
N ARG A 78 14.52 -2.69 -5.81
CA ARG A 78 14.76 -1.58 -6.73
C ARG A 78 13.64 -0.55 -6.66
N PHE A 79 12.39 -0.98 -6.69
CA PHE A 79 11.23 -0.10 -6.55
C PHE A 79 11.27 0.71 -5.24
N ILE A 80 11.62 0.07 -4.11
CA ILE A 80 11.75 0.76 -2.81
C ILE A 80 12.83 1.84 -2.88
N GLU A 81 14.00 1.54 -3.45
CA GLU A 81 15.11 2.50 -3.52
C GLU A 81 14.79 3.68 -4.46
N GLU A 82 14.23 3.40 -5.64
CA GLU A 82 13.86 4.42 -6.63
C GLU A 82 12.75 5.36 -6.11
N ASN A 83 11.86 4.86 -5.25
CA ASN A 83 10.69 5.60 -4.77
C ASN A 83 10.76 5.96 -3.28
N LYS A 84 11.95 5.92 -2.67
CA LYS A 84 12.11 6.06 -1.21
C LYS A 84 11.48 7.31 -0.60
N GLU A 85 11.54 8.44 -1.32
CA GLU A 85 10.98 9.71 -0.88
C GLU A 85 9.46 9.72 -0.97
N VAL A 86 8.92 9.28 -2.11
CA VAL A 86 7.46 9.14 -2.31
C VAL A 86 6.86 8.19 -1.26
N LEU A 87 7.51 7.05 -0.99
CA LEU A 87 7.06 6.11 0.03
C LEU A 87 7.12 6.72 1.44
N ARG A 88 8.11 7.56 1.73
CA ARG A 88 8.21 8.29 3.01
C ARG A 88 7.07 9.29 3.17
N ASP A 89 6.72 9.99 2.09
CA ASP A 89 5.70 11.04 2.12
C ASP A 89 4.30 10.43 2.23
N LEU A 90 4.03 9.31 1.54
CA LEU A 90 2.82 8.52 1.72
C LEU A 90 2.67 7.99 3.16
N GLU A 91 3.74 7.43 3.73
CA GLU A 91 3.71 6.95 5.13
C GLU A 91 3.47 8.07 6.15
N ARG A 92 3.88 9.32 5.84
CA ARG A 92 3.60 10.48 6.70
C ARG A 92 2.13 10.86 6.68
N ALA A 93 1.46 10.75 5.53
CA ALA A 93 0.03 11.06 5.40
C ALA A 93 -0.84 10.21 6.34
N TYR A 94 -0.41 8.98 6.65
CA TYR A 94 -1.06 8.12 7.65
C TYR A 94 -0.89 8.64 9.10
N ILE A 95 0.23 9.30 9.43
CA ILE A 95 0.57 9.75 10.80
C ILE A 95 -0.02 11.14 11.08
N SER A 96 -0.15 11.97 10.06
CA SER A 96 -0.64 13.35 10.18
C SER A 96 -2.16 13.49 10.08
N SER A 97 -2.89 12.39 9.89
CA SER A 97 -4.36 12.36 9.79
C SER A 97 -5.03 11.80 11.03
#